data_AF-A0A1Q8T9W3-F1
#
_entry.id   AF-A0A1Q8T9W3-F1
#
_cell.length_a   1.000
_cell.length_b   1.000
_cell.length_c   1.000
_cell.angle_alpha   90.00
_cell.angle_beta   90.00
_cell.angle_gamma   90.00
#
_symmetry.space_group_name_H-M   'P 1'
#
loop_
_entity.id
_entity.type
_entity.pdbx_description
1 polymer ?
#
loop_
_entity_poly.entity_id
_entity_poly.type
_entity_poly.pdbx_seq_one_letter_code
_entity_poly.pdbx_strand_id
1 'polypeptide(L)'
;MAYWNDPRVRVLKKYGILIDAEPEVLDSLPGKLPPADGDMTLHQWKLSIFGEPVDVGIFSLEWPYGNTKMKTLNGWGGEYVKQVLRHQAKVAKQRKQGELEALQLELAEAAGKAHVPKELLEAEVDDLEDSLQPSVKEFFARELEKVDDDVSMEQLLQKMLRFMNTAAAGFAQSQQRIEKLQKRLDALEPDTADC
;
A
#
# COMPACT_ATOMS: atom_id res chain seq x y z
N MET A 1 -23.17 -16.86 -11.68
CA MET A 1 -22.86 -15.94 -10.56
C MET A 1 -22.87 -16.74 -9.28
N ALA A 2 -21.96 -16.47 -8.35
CA ALA A 2 -21.86 -17.25 -7.13
C ALA A 2 -22.95 -16.80 -6.14
N TYR A 3 -23.79 -17.72 -5.65
CA TYR A 3 -25.02 -17.46 -4.87
C TYR A 3 -24.79 -16.66 -3.57
N TRP A 4 -23.55 -16.61 -3.09
CA TRP A 4 -23.13 -15.88 -1.88
C TRP A 4 -22.81 -14.39 -2.09
N ASN A 5 -22.88 -13.88 -3.33
CA ASN A 5 -22.84 -12.44 -3.61
C ASN A 5 -24.24 -11.81 -3.68
N ASP A 6 -25.29 -12.58 -3.40
CA ASP A 6 -26.64 -12.05 -3.31
C ASP A 6 -26.76 -11.16 -2.06
N PRO A 7 -27.25 -9.91 -2.17
CA PRO A 7 -27.48 -9.04 -1.02
C PRO A 7 -28.43 -9.65 0.04
N ARG A 8 -29.22 -10.66 -0.32
CA ARG A 8 -30.11 -11.42 0.57
C ARG A 8 -29.42 -12.54 1.34
N VAL A 9 -28.14 -12.78 1.08
CA VAL A 9 -27.39 -13.86 1.72
C VAL A 9 -26.29 -13.32 2.61
N ARG A 10 -26.32 -13.68 3.90
CA ARG A 10 -25.27 -13.31 4.88
C ARG A 10 -24.61 -14.53 5.50
N VAL A 11 -23.28 -14.52 5.50
CA VAL A 11 -22.44 -15.57 6.11
C VAL A 11 -22.19 -15.26 7.59
N LEU A 12 -22.69 -16.10 8.49
CA LEU A 12 -22.38 -16.03 9.91
C LEU A 12 -21.19 -16.90 10.27
N LYS A 13 -19.98 -16.38 9.98
CA LYS A 13 -18.69 -17.10 10.06
C LYS A 13 -18.45 -17.85 11.39
N LYS A 14 -18.83 -17.26 12.53
CA LYS A 14 -18.65 -17.86 13.87
C LYS A 14 -19.39 -19.20 13.99
N TYR A 15 -20.52 -19.33 13.31
CA TYR A 15 -21.41 -20.50 13.37
C TYR A 15 -21.36 -21.32 12.08
N GLY A 16 -20.72 -20.79 11.03
CA GLY A 16 -20.61 -21.40 9.71
C GLY A 16 -21.97 -21.69 9.09
N ILE A 17 -22.90 -20.75 9.27
CA ILE A 17 -24.25 -20.81 8.72
C ILE A 17 -24.39 -19.71 7.68
N LEU A 18 -25.12 -20.03 6.61
CA LEU A 18 -25.57 -19.08 5.60
C LEU A 18 -27.05 -18.75 5.88
N ILE A 19 -27.36 -17.46 5.97
CA ILE A 19 -28.72 -16.97 6.17
C ILE A 19 -29.21 -16.33 4.89
N ASP A 20 -30.44 -16.70 4.48
CA ASP A 20 -31.23 -16.04 3.44
C ASP A 20 -32.34 -15.22 4.11
N ALA A 21 -32.36 -13.91 3.88
CA ALA A 21 -33.42 -13.02 4.34
C ALA A 21 -33.43 -11.73 3.52
N GLU A 22 -34.50 -10.95 3.62
CA GLU A 22 -34.52 -9.62 2.98
C GLU A 22 -33.40 -8.72 3.54
N PRO A 23 -32.84 -7.81 2.72
CA PRO A 23 -31.68 -6.99 3.11
C PRO A 23 -31.89 -6.19 4.40
N GLU A 24 -33.10 -5.68 4.63
CA GLU A 24 -33.47 -4.92 5.83
C GLU A 24 -33.38 -5.78 7.10
N VAL A 25 -33.77 -7.07 6.97
CA VAL A 25 -33.65 -8.06 8.04
C VAL A 25 -32.18 -8.35 8.30
N LEU A 26 -31.38 -8.53 7.26
CA LEU A 26 -29.95 -8.78 7.40
C LEU A 26 -29.20 -7.61 8.05
N ASP A 27 -29.57 -6.38 7.74
CA ASP A 27 -28.94 -5.19 8.29
C ASP A 27 -29.29 -4.96 9.77
N SER A 28 -30.47 -5.42 10.18
CA SER A 28 -30.86 -5.43 11.60
C SER A 28 -30.19 -6.53 12.42
N LEU A 29 -29.52 -7.51 11.80
CA LEU A 29 -28.84 -8.59 12.53
C LEU A 29 -27.70 -8.01 13.39
N PRO A 30 -27.75 -8.11 14.74
CA PRO A 30 -26.59 -7.84 15.54
C PRO A 30 -25.53 -8.87 15.16
N GLY A 31 -24.30 -8.43 14.90
CA GLY A 31 -23.18 -9.31 14.51
C GLY A 31 -22.80 -10.40 15.53
N LYS A 32 -23.59 -10.57 16.59
CA LYS A 32 -23.48 -11.57 17.65
C LYS A 32 -24.77 -12.38 17.72
N LEU A 33 -24.76 -13.56 17.11
CA LEU A 33 -25.68 -14.63 17.50
C LEU A 33 -25.48 -14.95 19.01
N PRO A 34 -26.51 -15.48 19.68
CA PRO A 34 -26.41 -16.01 21.04
C PRO A 34 -25.25 -17.02 21.14
N PRO A 35 -24.64 -17.18 22.32
CA PRO A 35 -23.58 -18.14 22.51
C PRO A 35 -24.12 -19.58 22.31
N ALA A 36 -23.29 -20.44 21.71
CA ALA A 36 -23.67 -21.76 21.21
C ALA A 36 -23.96 -22.80 22.32
N ASP A 37 -23.83 -22.38 23.57
CA ASP A 37 -24.00 -23.11 24.82
C ASP A 37 -25.43 -22.98 25.39
N GLY A 38 -26.22 -22.02 24.91
CA GLY A 38 -27.61 -21.84 25.36
C GLY A 38 -28.57 -22.89 24.79
N ASP A 39 -29.56 -23.30 25.59
CA ASP A 39 -30.67 -24.17 25.17
C ASP A 39 -31.73 -23.47 24.30
N MET A 40 -31.42 -22.26 23.80
CA MET A 40 -32.32 -21.45 22.99
C MET A 40 -32.63 -22.12 21.64
N THR A 41 -33.90 -22.09 21.26
CA THR A 41 -34.35 -22.58 19.95
C THR A 41 -34.22 -21.51 18.87
N LEU A 42 -34.26 -21.93 17.60
CA LEU A 42 -34.24 -21.04 16.45
C LEU A 42 -35.39 -20.02 16.50
N HIS A 43 -36.58 -20.44 16.91
CA HIS A 43 -37.73 -19.55 17.05
C HIS A 43 -37.52 -18.50 18.16
N GLN A 44 -37.04 -18.92 19.32
CA GLN A 44 -36.72 -18.00 20.43
C GLN A 44 -35.63 -17.00 20.04
N TRP A 45 -34.63 -17.45 19.28
CA TRP A 45 -33.61 -16.58 18.74
C TRP A 45 -34.20 -15.54 17.79
N LYS A 46 -35.00 -15.95 16.79
CA LYS A 46 -35.64 -15.02 15.84
C LYS A 46 -36.45 -13.95 16.58
N LEU A 47 -37.26 -14.36 17.56
CA LEU A 47 -38.01 -13.43 18.41
C LEU A 47 -37.10 -12.50 19.22
N SER A 48 -35.98 -12.98 19.75
CA SER A 48 -35.07 -12.14 20.54
C SER A 48 -34.34 -11.06 19.73
N ILE A 49 -34.13 -11.31 18.44
CA ILE A 49 -33.41 -10.38 17.56
C ILE A 49 -34.36 -9.41 16.88
N PHE A 50 -35.45 -9.93 16.32
CA PHE A 50 -36.34 -9.15 15.46
C PHE A 50 -37.57 -8.62 16.20
N GLY A 51 -37.86 -9.11 17.41
CA GLY A 51 -39.09 -8.79 18.14
C GLY A 51 -40.36 -9.44 17.58
N GLU A 52 -40.28 -9.98 16.35
CA GLU A 52 -41.36 -10.63 15.63
C GLU A 52 -40.87 -11.88 14.89
N PRO A 53 -41.77 -12.83 14.55
CA PRO A 53 -41.41 -14.00 13.78
C PRO A 53 -41.11 -13.62 12.32
N VAL A 54 -39.82 -13.44 12.01
CA VAL A 54 -39.35 -13.16 10.65
C VAL A 54 -39.03 -14.46 9.91
N ASP A 55 -39.37 -14.52 8.63
CA ASP A 55 -38.93 -15.62 7.77
C ASP A 55 -37.44 -15.45 7.45
N VAL A 56 -36.68 -16.46 7.84
CA VAL A 56 -35.22 -16.47 7.74
C VAL A 56 -34.86 -17.87 7.34
N GLY A 57 -34.41 -18.03 6.10
CA GLY A 57 -33.92 -19.27 5.55
C GLY A 57 -32.54 -19.55 6.12
N ILE A 58 -32.33 -20.76 6.61
CA ILE A 58 -31.02 -21.23 7.06
C ILE A 58 -30.57 -22.31 6.08
N PHE A 59 -29.48 -22.03 5.37
CA PHE A 59 -28.85 -23.03 4.55
C PHE A 59 -28.02 -23.96 5.43
N SER A 60 -28.59 -25.13 5.69
CA SER A 60 -27.95 -26.29 6.33
C SER A 60 -28.27 -27.56 5.56
N LEU A 61 -27.55 -28.66 5.86
CA LEU A 61 -27.80 -29.97 5.25
C LEU A 61 -29.24 -30.46 5.47
N GLU A 62 -29.85 -30.06 6.60
CA GLU A 62 -31.25 -30.30 6.93
C GLU A 62 -31.95 -28.96 7.21
N TRP A 63 -33.20 -28.80 6.77
CA TRP A 63 -33.97 -27.57 7.02
C TRP A 63 -34.39 -27.52 8.50
N PRO A 64 -33.97 -26.50 9.26
CA PRO A 64 -34.25 -26.47 10.69
C PRO A 64 -35.67 -25.98 10.98
N TYR A 65 -36.36 -26.69 11.86
CA TYR A 65 -37.66 -26.28 12.37
C TYR A 65 -37.52 -25.27 13.52
N GLY A 66 -38.60 -24.57 13.86
CA GLY A 66 -38.58 -23.52 14.90
C GLY A 66 -38.14 -24.00 16.30
N ASN A 67 -38.32 -25.29 16.60
CA ASN A 67 -37.89 -25.92 17.86
C ASN A 67 -36.43 -26.42 17.83
N THR A 68 -35.73 -26.32 16.70
CA THR A 68 -34.33 -26.74 16.58
C THR A 68 -33.47 -25.89 17.50
N LYS A 69 -32.67 -26.53 18.36
CA LYS A 69 -31.74 -25.83 19.26
C LYS A 69 -30.60 -25.19 18.46
N MET A 70 -30.22 -23.96 18.83
CA MET A 70 -29.14 -23.23 18.16
C MET A 70 -27.80 -23.98 18.16
N LYS A 71 -27.52 -24.76 19.22
CA LYS A 71 -26.33 -25.62 19.32
C LYS A 71 -26.26 -26.69 18.23
N THR A 72 -27.41 -27.18 17.78
CA THR A 72 -27.51 -28.21 16.72
C THR A 72 -27.18 -27.61 15.35
N LEU A 73 -27.57 -26.35 15.10
CA LEU A 73 -27.33 -25.66 13.82
C LEU A 73 -25.83 -25.49 13.52
N ASN A 74 -25.01 -25.24 14.55
CA ASN A 74 -23.55 -25.16 14.41
C ASN A 74 -22.94 -26.49 13.92
N GLY A 75 -23.59 -27.62 14.20
CA GLY A 75 -23.17 -28.95 13.76
C GLY A 75 -23.56 -29.30 12.31
N TRP A 76 -24.60 -28.67 11.75
CA TRP A 76 -25.20 -29.08 10.47
C TRP A 76 -24.64 -28.39 9.22
N GLY A 77 -24.04 -27.22 9.35
CA GLY A 77 -23.41 -26.51 8.23
C GLY A 77 -22.04 -25.90 8.56
N GLY A 78 -21.71 -25.85 9.86
CA GLY A 78 -20.65 -25.03 10.41
C GLY A 78 -19.28 -25.26 9.80
N GLU A 79 -18.85 -26.52 9.75
CA GLU A 79 -17.46 -26.84 9.39
C GLU A 79 -17.21 -26.78 7.88
N TYR A 80 -18.15 -27.26 7.07
CA TYR A 80 -18.02 -27.23 5.60
C TYR A 80 -18.01 -25.80 5.06
N VAL A 81 -18.94 -24.95 5.51
CA VAL A 81 -18.98 -23.53 5.13
C VAL A 81 -17.72 -22.81 5.61
N LYS A 82 -17.23 -23.10 6.83
CA LYS A 82 -15.96 -22.56 7.32
C LYS A 82 -14.77 -22.99 6.45
N GLN A 83 -14.71 -24.25 6.00
CA GLN A 83 -13.66 -24.73 5.11
C GLN A 83 -13.69 -24.04 3.74
N VAL A 84 -14.87 -23.90 3.13
CA VAL A 84 -15.03 -23.19 1.86
C VAL A 84 -14.59 -21.72 1.98
N LEU A 85 -14.99 -21.04 3.06
CA LEU A 85 -14.59 -19.65 3.30
C LEU A 85 -13.09 -19.50 3.55
N ARG A 86 -12.48 -20.42 4.31
CA ARG A 86 -11.02 -20.43 4.52
C ARG A 86 -10.28 -20.65 3.21
N HIS A 87 -10.77 -21.56 2.37
CA HIS A 87 -10.20 -21.82 1.05
C HIS A 87 -10.31 -20.59 0.15
N GLN A 88 -11.48 -19.97 0.06
CA GLN A 88 -11.67 -18.74 -0.73
C GLN A 88 -10.82 -17.58 -0.21
N ALA A 89 -10.70 -17.40 1.10
CA ALA A 89 -9.83 -16.38 1.68
C ALA A 89 -8.35 -16.62 1.30
N LYS A 90 -7.91 -17.88 1.29
CA LYS A 90 -6.57 -18.27 0.84
C LYS A 90 -6.37 -17.95 -0.65
N VAL A 91 -7.33 -18.32 -1.51
CA VAL A 91 -7.29 -18.04 -2.95
C VAL A 91 -7.31 -16.53 -3.23
N ALA A 92 -8.14 -15.76 -2.54
CA ALA A 92 -8.20 -14.31 -2.69
C ALA A 92 -6.89 -13.65 -2.26
N LYS A 93 -6.26 -14.13 -1.16
CA LYS A 93 -4.95 -13.66 -0.73
C LYS A 93 -3.87 -13.95 -1.78
N GLN A 94 -3.88 -15.16 -2.35
CA GLN A 94 -2.94 -15.55 -3.41
C GLN A 94 -3.12 -14.71 -4.68
N ARG A 95 -4.38 -14.44 -5.09
CA ARG A 95 -4.66 -13.56 -6.24
C ARG A 95 -4.16 -12.14 -6.01
N LYS A 96 -4.48 -11.54 -4.86
CA LYS A 96 -3.98 -10.21 -4.51
C LYS A 96 -2.45 -10.15 -4.50
N GLN A 97 -1.80 -11.21 -4.02
CA GLN A 97 -0.35 -11.28 -4.01
C GLN A 97 0.23 -11.38 -5.44
N GLY A 98 -0.37 -12.19 -6.31
CA GLY A 98 0.03 -12.25 -7.73
C GLY A 98 -0.23 -10.94 -8.48
N GLU A 99 -1.33 -10.24 -8.22
CA GLU A 99 -1.61 -8.92 -8.78
C GLU A 99 -0.58 -7.88 -8.31
N LEU A 100 -0.18 -7.93 -7.03
CA LEU A 100 0.82 -7.02 -6.47
C LEU A 100 2.21 -7.29 -7.05
N GLU A 101 2.59 -8.56 -7.21
CA GLU A 101 3.83 -8.97 -7.88
C GLU A 101 3.83 -8.55 -9.37
N ALA A 102 2.71 -8.70 -10.07
CA ALA A 102 2.57 -8.24 -11.45
C ALA A 102 2.70 -6.72 -11.59
N LEU A 103 2.04 -5.96 -10.72
CA LEU A 103 2.17 -4.49 -10.68
C LEU A 103 3.59 -4.03 -10.32
N GLN A 104 4.27 -4.75 -9.41
CA GLN A 104 5.67 -4.47 -9.09
C GLN A 104 6.59 -4.73 -10.28
N LEU A 105 6.34 -5.79 -11.04
CA LEU A 105 7.08 -6.09 -12.26
C LEU A 105 6.83 -5.02 -13.33
N GLU A 106 5.58 -4.62 -13.55
CA GLU A 106 5.21 -3.55 -14.49
C GLU A 106 5.81 -2.20 -14.09
N LEU A 107 5.83 -1.88 -12.78
CA LEU A 107 6.49 -0.69 -12.26
C LEU A 107 8.01 -0.76 -12.45
N ALA A 108 8.64 -1.91 -12.23
CA ALA A 108 10.07 -2.11 -12.44
C ALA A 108 10.44 -2.01 -13.93
N GLU A 109 9.60 -2.54 -14.82
CA GLU A 109 9.76 -2.38 -16.27
C GLU A 109 9.55 -0.94 -16.73
N ALA A 110 8.58 -0.21 -16.16
CA ALA A 110 8.37 1.20 -16.43
C ALA A 110 9.52 2.07 -15.90
N ALA A 111 10.02 1.78 -14.69
CA ALA A 111 11.16 2.47 -14.11
C ALA A 111 12.46 2.17 -14.88
N GLY A 112 12.66 0.92 -15.31
CA GLY A 112 13.78 0.51 -16.16
C GLY A 112 13.74 1.08 -17.58
N LYS A 113 12.62 1.70 -17.99
CA LYS A 113 12.43 2.35 -19.30
C LYS A 113 12.43 3.88 -19.25
N ALA A 114 12.79 4.50 -18.12
CA ALA A 114 13.02 5.95 -18.06
C ALA A 114 14.36 6.31 -18.71
N HIS A 115 14.46 6.01 -20.00
CA HIS A 115 15.55 6.40 -20.88
C HIS A 115 15.10 7.66 -21.62
N VAL A 116 15.94 8.68 -21.60
CA VAL A 116 15.74 9.89 -22.39
C VAL A 116 16.69 9.82 -23.57
N PRO A 117 16.20 9.97 -24.81
CA PRO A 117 17.07 10.08 -25.98
C PRO A 117 18.09 11.18 -25.77
N LYS A 118 19.36 10.90 -26.06
CA LYS A 118 20.45 11.87 -25.92
C LYS A 118 20.14 13.19 -26.60
N GLU A 119 19.61 13.14 -27.81
CA GLU A 119 19.22 14.33 -28.60
C GLU A 119 18.23 15.23 -27.86
N LEU A 120 17.28 14.64 -27.13
CA LEU A 120 16.30 15.39 -26.37
C LEU A 120 16.92 16.01 -25.11
N LEU A 121 17.85 15.30 -24.46
CA LEU A 121 18.58 15.84 -23.32
C LEU A 121 19.57 16.95 -23.75
N GLU A 122 20.21 16.81 -24.92
CA GLU A 122 21.06 17.84 -25.52
C GLU A 122 20.26 19.11 -25.80
N ALA A 123 19.09 19.00 -26.42
CA ALA A 123 18.23 20.14 -26.69
C ALA A 123 17.83 20.89 -25.41
N GLU A 124 17.46 20.18 -24.34
CA GLU A 124 17.11 20.79 -23.06
C GLU A 124 18.32 21.45 -22.35
N VAL A 125 19.51 20.88 -22.50
CA VAL A 125 20.75 21.47 -21.95
C VAL A 125 21.15 22.73 -22.72
N ASP A 126 21.00 22.72 -24.04
CA ASP A 126 21.25 23.86 -24.92
C ASP A 126 20.27 25.01 -24.64
N ASP A 127 18.98 24.70 -24.45
CA ASP A 127 17.95 25.69 -24.10
C ASP A 127 18.23 26.36 -22.74
N LEU A 128 18.81 25.61 -21.81
CA LEU A 128 19.19 26.11 -20.49
C LEU A 128 20.62 26.67 -20.44
N GLU A 129 21.37 26.63 -21.55
CA GLU A 129 22.80 26.89 -21.59
C GLU A 129 23.16 28.21 -20.89
N ASP A 130 22.46 29.30 -21.20
CA ASP A 130 22.77 30.62 -20.62
C ASP A 130 22.48 30.74 -19.11
N SER A 131 21.67 29.82 -18.57
CA SER A 131 21.29 29.78 -17.15
C SER A 131 22.13 28.80 -16.32
N LEU A 132 22.85 27.90 -16.97
CA LEU A 132 23.64 26.87 -16.29
C LEU A 132 24.96 27.44 -15.79
N GLN A 133 25.29 27.15 -14.53
CA GLN A 133 26.63 27.40 -14.01
C GLN A 133 27.66 26.57 -14.81
N PRO A 134 28.88 27.10 -15.04
CA PRO A 134 29.90 26.41 -15.86
C PRO A 134 30.19 24.97 -15.43
N SER A 135 30.19 24.71 -14.11
CA SER A 135 30.43 23.38 -13.55
C SER A 135 29.31 22.37 -13.85
N VAL A 136 28.09 22.85 -14.06
CA VAL A 136 26.93 22.03 -14.45
C VAL A 136 26.96 21.76 -15.95
N LYS A 137 27.36 22.74 -16.77
CA LYS A 137 27.60 22.54 -18.21
C LYS A 137 28.66 21.48 -18.46
N GLU A 138 29.80 21.58 -17.79
CA GLU A 138 30.89 20.60 -17.90
C GLU A 138 30.45 19.20 -17.46
N PHE A 139 29.58 19.11 -16.45
CA PHE A 139 28.98 17.84 -16.04
C PHE A 139 28.15 17.23 -17.17
N PHE A 140 27.19 17.96 -17.74
CA PHE A 140 26.34 17.44 -18.81
C PHE A 140 27.14 17.11 -20.08
N ALA A 141 28.06 17.98 -20.50
CA ALA A 141 28.93 17.71 -21.65
C ALA A 141 29.71 16.39 -21.50
N ARG A 142 30.31 16.18 -20.31
CA ARG A 142 31.07 14.95 -20.02
C ARG A 142 30.19 13.70 -19.92
N GLU A 143 28.94 13.83 -19.49
CA GLU A 143 28.03 12.69 -19.39
C GLU A 143 27.36 12.35 -20.73
N LEU A 144 27.07 13.35 -21.57
CA LEU A 144 26.56 13.19 -22.93
C LEU A 144 27.63 12.60 -23.88
N GLU A 145 28.91 12.92 -23.69
CA GLU A 145 30.02 12.34 -24.45
C GLU A 145 30.22 10.83 -24.19
N LYS A 146 29.77 10.32 -23.03
CA LYS A 146 29.92 8.91 -22.64
C LYS A 146 28.77 8.00 -23.07
N VAL A 147 27.68 8.57 -23.58
CA VAL A 147 26.46 7.83 -23.94
C VAL A 147 26.24 7.95 -25.44
N ASP A 148 26.00 6.81 -26.09
CA ASP A 148 25.85 6.73 -27.54
C ASP A 148 24.41 7.03 -28.01
N ASP A 149 23.37 6.54 -27.30
CA ASP A 149 21.95 6.70 -27.71
C ASP A 149 21.05 7.18 -26.56
N ASP A 150 20.77 6.31 -25.59
CA ASP A 150 19.76 6.57 -24.56
C ASP A 150 20.39 6.78 -23.18
N VAL A 151 20.04 7.89 -22.53
CA VAL A 151 20.52 8.22 -21.18
C VAL A 151 19.54 7.66 -20.14
N SER A 152 20.01 6.76 -19.28
CA SER A 152 19.24 6.31 -18.11
C SER A 152 19.07 7.45 -17.12
N MET A 153 17.82 7.88 -16.89
CA MET A 153 17.52 8.96 -15.94
C MET A 153 17.94 8.61 -14.51
N GLU A 154 17.84 7.34 -14.12
CA GLU A 154 18.31 6.90 -12.80
C GLU A 154 19.81 7.13 -12.64
N GLN A 155 20.61 6.71 -13.63
CA GLN A 155 22.07 6.90 -13.59
C GLN A 155 22.44 8.38 -13.62
N LEU A 156 21.74 9.18 -14.43
CA LEU A 156 21.94 10.62 -14.51
C LEU A 156 21.66 11.30 -13.16
N LEU A 157 20.52 11.00 -12.53
CA LEU A 157 20.15 11.52 -11.21
C LEU A 157 21.14 11.10 -10.12
N GLN A 158 21.56 9.84 -10.11
CA GLN A 158 22.57 9.36 -9.15
C GLN A 158 23.90 10.10 -9.30
N LYS A 159 24.33 10.37 -10.54
CA LYS A 159 25.56 11.12 -10.83
C LYS A 159 25.43 12.59 -10.42
N MET A 160 24.29 13.23 -10.70
CA MET A 160 24.01 14.61 -10.26
C MET A 160 24.02 14.74 -8.73
N LEU A 161 23.38 13.81 -8.02
CA LEU A 161 23.37 13.80 -6.55
C LEU A 161 24.78 13.65 -5.97
N ARG A 162 25.61 12.78 -6.55
CA ARG A 162 27.02 12.65 -6.14
C ARG A 162 27.78 13.94 -6.38
N PHE A 163 27.61 14.56 -7.55
CA PHE A 163 28.25 15.83 -7.89
C PHE A 163 27.86 16.94 -6.90
N MET A 164 26.57 17.10 -6.60
CA MET A 164 26.09 18.08 -5.62
C MET A 164 26.64 17.82 -4.21
N ASN A 165 26.68 16.56 -3.77
CA ASN A 165 27.25 16.20 -2.46
C ASN A 165 28.75 16.52 -2.38
N THR A 166 29.51 16.27 -3.46
CA THR A 166 30.92 16.65 -3.52
C THR A 166 31.11 18.17 -3.51
N ALA A 167 30.26 18.91 -4.25
CA ALA A 167 30.29 20.37 -4.25
C ALA A 167 29.96 20.95 -2.86
N ALA A 168 28.95 20.40 -2.17
CA ALA A 168 28.60 20.80 -0.81
C ALA A 168 29.73 20.52 0.19
N ALA A 169 30.39 19.36 0.09
CA ALA A 169 31.54 19.03 0.91
C ALA A 169 32.73 19.97 0.65
N GLY A 170 33.02 20.29 -0.61
CA GLY A 170 34.06 21.24 -1.01
C GLY A 170 33.76 22.67 -0.53
N PHE A 171 32.50 23.09 -0.54
CA PHE A 171 32.08 24.38 0.01
C PHE A 171 32.28 24.43 1.52
N ALA A 172 31.87 23.39 2.26
CA ALA A 172 32.08 23.31 3.70
C ALA A 172 33.58 23.35 4.07
N GLN A 173 34.42 22.67 3.30
CA GLN A 173 35.88 22.71 3.49
C GLN A 173 36.46 24.09 3.20
N SER A 174 35.96 24.75 2.15
CA SER A 174 36.36 26.13 1.82
C SER A 174 35.98 27.11 2.92
N GLN A 175 34.78 26.98 3.50
CA GLN A 175 34.32 27.80 4.64
C GLN A 175 35.21 27.62 5.88
N GLN A 176 35.54 26.37 6.24
CA GLN A 176 36.46 26.09 7.34
C GLN A 176 37.86 26.70 7.12
N ARG A 177 38.34 26.69 5.87
CA ARG A 177 39.63 27.28 5.51
C ARG A 177 39.59 28.81 5.60
N ILE A 178 38.50 29.43 5.16
CA ILE A 178 38.29 30.89 5.29
C ILE A 178 38.25 31.28 6.76
N GLU A 179 37.46 30.59 7.59
CA GLU A 179 37.36 30.86 9.02
C GLU A 179 38.73 30.71 9.73
N LYS A 180 39.50 29.69 9.36
CA LYS A 180 40.87 29.51 9.87
C LYS A 180 41.82 30.62 9.43
N LEU A 181 41.68 31.13 8.20
CA LEU A 181 42.48 32.24 7.70
C LEU A 181 42.09 33.56 8.37
N GLN A 182 40.79 33.80 8.59
CA GLN A 182 40.29 34.96 9.34
C GLN A 182 40.82 34.95 10.77
N LYS A 183 40.70 33.84 11.51
CA LYS A 183 41.28 33.73 12.87
C LYS A 183 42.79 33.97 12.91
N ARG A 184 43.52 33.62 11.85
CA ARG A 184 44.96 33.89 11.76
C ARG A 184 45.25 35.35 11.42
N LEU A 185 44.40 35.99 10.61
CA LEU A 185 44.49 37.40 10.29
C LEU A 185 44.22 38.24 11.53
N ASP A 186 43.13 37.95 12.26
CA ASP A 186 42.75 38.63 13.51
C ASP A 186 43.83 38.46 14.60
N ALA A 187 44.53 37.32 14.63
CA ALA A 187 45.65 37.09 15.54
C ALA A 187 46.96 37.79 15.13
N LEU A 188 47.04 38.31 13.90
CA LEU A 188 48.19 39.04 13.36
C LEU A 188 47.97 40.56 13.32
N GLU A 189 46.76 41.04 13.60
CA GLU A 189 46.53 42.46 13.88
C GLU A 189 47.00 42.74 15.32
N PRO A 190 48.15 43.44 15.53
CA PRO A 190 48.52 43.86 16.87
C PRO A 190 47.54 44.92 17.35
N ASP A 191 47.21 44.88 18.65
CA ASP A 191 46.59 45.98 19.38
C ASP A 191 47.35 47.28 19.06
N THR A 192 46.83 48.06 18.12
CA THR A 192 47.27 49.42 17.82
C THR A 192 46.35 50.40 18.56
N ALA A 193 46.02 50.04 19.80
CA ALA A 193 45.24 50.84 20.73
C ALA A 193 45.90 50.78 22.12
N ASP A 194 47.15 51.23 22.21
CA ASP A 194 47.69 51.87 23.41
C ASP A 194 49.00 52.60 23.06
N CYS A 195 48.85 53.82 22.56
CA CYS A 195 49.84 54.90 22.62
C CYS A 195 49.08 56.23 22.78
#